data_AF-A0A6H1R1R7-F1
#
_entry.id   AF-A0A6H1R1R7-F1
#
_cell.length_a   1.000
_cell.length_b   1.000
_cell.length_c   1.000
_cell.angle_alpha   90.00
_cell.angle_beta   90.00
_cell.angle_gamma   90.00
#
_symmetry.space_group_name_H-M   'P 1'
#
loop_
_entity.id
_entity.type
_entity.pdbx_description
1 polymer ?
#
loop_
_entity_poly.entity_id
_entity_poly.type
_entity_poly.pdbx_seq_one_letter_code
_entity_poly.pdbx_strand_id
1 'polypeptide(L)'
;MSAVRQHPSNADQLSAYTPTEPVPEPGVVELHPGLDLPLLHDLIRPDHLLWTPRELRDLTSLVASELTGPLLDVVRIDDEQRWWAKLGLTAGVELWLLSWAPGQGTQPHDHGGASGSFSVLFGALREDYRYPAGPIRTMHHDVGSSVGFGSGRAHQVRNVSSVNSASVHAYSPPLLPVRYYADLADVPPVPPQRPHVPQTPAPHPKELG
;
A
#
# COMPACT_ATOMS: atom_id res chain seq x y z
N MET A 1 41.11 -29.12 -3.01
CA MET A 1 39.76 -29.00 -3.61
C MET A 1 38.74 -29.10 -2.48
N SER A 2 38.08 -28.01 -2.11
CA SER A 2 36.98 -28.03 -1.15
C SER A 2 35.87 -27.15 -1.68
N ALA A 3 34.68 -27.74 -1.72
CA ALA A 3 33.51 -27.25 -2.44
C ALA A 3 33.01 -25.92 -1.85
N VAL A 4 32.88 -24.92 -2.72
CA VAL A 4 32.11 -23.71 -2.46
C VAL A 4 30.65 -24.14 -2.36
N ARG A 5 30.07 -24.06 -1.16
CA ARG A 5 28.61 -24.10 -1.01
C ARG A 5 28.09 -22.86 -1.72
N GLN A 6 27.36 -23.07 -2.81
CA GLN A 6 26.57 -22.04 -3.45
C GLN A 6 25.53 -21.57 -2.44
N HIS A 7 25.71 -20.37 -1.91
CA HIS A 7 24.66 -19.66 -1.20
C HIS A 7 23.56 -19.33 -2.22
N PRO A 8 22.28 -19.65 -1.95
CA PRO A 8 21.18 -19.17 -2.78
C PRO A 8 21.19 -17.63 -2.76
N SER A 9 20.96 -17.01 -3.92
CA SER A 9 20.97 -15.56 -4.10
C SER A 9 19.95 -14.88 -3.20
N ASN A 10 20.40 -13.90 -2.43
CA ASN A 10 19.65 -13.14 -1.42
C ASN A 10 18.52 -12.23 -1.99
N ALA A 11 18.15 -12.37 -3.26
CA ALA A 11 17.23 -11.47 -3.96
C ALA A 11 15.76 -11.64 -3.52
N ASP A 12 15.40 -12.75 -2.89
CA ASP A 12 14.01 -13.01 -2.44
C ASP A 12 13.72 -12.58 -1.00
N GLN A 13 14.72 -12.18 -0.21
CA GLN A 13 14.55 -11.89 1.23
C GLN A 13 14.44 -10.39 1.61
N LEU A 14 14.55 -9.44 0.66
CA LEU A 14 14.76 -8.01 0.97
C LEU A 14 13.55 -7.08 0.74
N SER A 15 12.32 -7.59 0.64
CA SER A 15 11.14 -6.72 0.47
C SER A 15 9.89 -7.15 1.26
N ALA A 16 10.08 -7.87 2.36
CA ALA A 16 9.00 -8.21 3.27
C ALA A 16 8.68 -7.02 4.19
N TYR A 17 7.53 -6.38 3.99
CA TYR A 17 7.04 -5.37 4.93
C TYR A 17 6.48 -6.09 6.16
N THR A 18 7.14 -5.91 7.30
CA THR A 18 6.62 -6.32 8.62
C THR A 18 6.52 -5.07 9.48
N PRO A 19 5.30 -4.59 9.78
CA PRO A 19 5.13 -3.44 10.66
C PRO A 19 5.66 -3.77 12.06
N THR A 20 6.56 -2.93 12.57
CA THR A 20 7.13 -3.05 13.93
C THR A 20 6.80 -1.84 14.82
N GLU A 21 6.30 -0.77 14.21
CA GLU A 21 5.91 0.45 14.89
C GLU A 21 4.47 0.37 15.43
N PRO A 22 4.16 1.10 16.52
CA PRO A 22 2.79 1.18 17.02
C PRO A 22 1.91 2.01 16.07
N VAL A 23 0.62 1.71 16.03
CA VAL A 23 -0.38 2.57 15.40
C VAL A 23 -0.45 3.90 16.17
N PRO A 24 -0.41 5.07 15.52
CA PRO A 24 -0.57 6.35 16.19
C PRO A 24 -1.92 6.48 16.91
N GLU A 25 -1.99 7.33 17.93
CA GLU A 25 -3.25 7.68 18.56
C GLU A 25 -4.19 8.42 17.58
N PRO A 26 -5.53 8.28 17.71
CA PRO A 26 -6.48 9.05 16.91
C PRO A 26 -6.19 10.56 16.92
N GLY A 27 -6.26 11.20 15.75
CA GLY A 27 -5.95 12.62 15.58
C GLY A 27 -4.45 12.93 15.41
N VAL A 28 -3.55 11.96 15.68
CA VAL A 28 -2.11 12.10 15.41
C VAL A 28 -1.80 11.73 13.96
N VAL A 29 -0.94 12.52 13.33
CA VAL A 29 -0.43 12.28 11.98
C VAL A 29 1.09 12.31 11.98
N GLU A 30 1.67 11.30 11.34
CA GLU A 30 3.08 11.27 10.97
C GLU A 30 3.17 11.47 9.46
N LEU A 31 3.99 12.40 8.99
CA LEU A 31 4.21 12.65 7.57
C LEU A 31 5.68 12.51 7.19
N HIS A 32 5.93 12.18 5.93
CA HIS A 32 7.27 12.28 5.36
C HIS A 32 7.76 13.72 5.44
N PRO A 33 9.00 14.00 5.90
CA PRO A 33 9.48 15.37 6.10
C PRO A 33 9.52 16.19 4.81
N GLY A 34 9.75 15.54 3.66
CA GLY A 34 9.68 16.19 2.34
C GLY A 34 8.26 16.44 1.82
N LEU A 35 7.23 15.97 2.52
CA LEU A 35 5.81 16.11 2.14
C LEU A 35 4.95 16.62 3.30
N ASP A 36 5.54 17.32 4.28
CA ASP A 36 4.80 18.01 5.33
C ASP A 36 4.12 19.26 4.75
N LEU A 37 3.07 19.02 3.97
CA LEU A 37 2.36 19.99 3.16
C LEU A 37 0.92 20.12 3.67
N PRO A 38 0.33 21.33 3.73
CA PRO A 38 -1.05 21.53 4.17
C PRO A 38 -2.06 20.65 3.43
N LEU A 39 -1.90 20.48 2.12
CA LEU A 39 -2.79 19.62 1.33
C LEU A 39 -2.73 18.15 1.78
N LEU A 40 -1.55 17.63 2.15
CA LEU A 40 -1.45 16.24 2.61
C LEU A 40 -2.09 16.05 3.98
N HIS A 41 -1.96 17.04 4.89
CA HIS A 41 -2.69 17.05 6.16
C HIS A 41 -4.20 16.98 5.96
N ASP A 42 -4.73 17.81 5.06
CA ASP A 42 -6.17 17.85 4.76
C ASP A 42 -6.66 16.52 4.16
N LEU A 43 -5.86 15.91 3.29
CA LEU A 43 -6.23 14.65 2.62
C LEU A 43 -6.16 13.44 3.53
N ILE A 44 -5.18 13.34 4.44
CA ILE A 44 -4.96 12.12 5.25
C ILE A 44 -5.93 12.00 6.44
N ARG A 45 -6.65 13.07 6.80
CA ARG A 45 -7.76 13.10 7.78
C ARG A 45 -7.45 12.30 9.06
N PRO A 46 -6.65 12.83 10.01
CA PRO A 46 -6.13 12.08 11.16
C PRO A 46 -7.18 11.44 12.09
N ASP A 47 -8.40 11.99 12.11
CA ASP A 47 -9.52 11.46 12.88
C ASP A 47 -10.35 10.40 12.11
N HIS A 48 -10.05 10.15 10.83
CA HIS A 48 -10.79 9.21 9.99
C HIS A 48 -10.23 7.79 10.14
N LEU A 49 -10.80 7.03 11.08
CA LEU A 49 -10.28 5.73 11.52
C LEU A 49 -10.56 4.56 10.56
N LEU A 50 -11.55 4.68 9.66
CA LEU A 50 -11.96 3.60 8.77
C LEU A 50 -12.18 4.09 7.36
N TRP A 51 -11.29 3.69 6.46
CA TRP A 51 -11.37 4.05 5.05
C TRP A 51 -12.04 2.96 4.23
N THR A 52 -13.01 3.37 3.41
CA THR A 52 -13.60 2.50 2.37
C THR A 52 -12.64 2.37 1.18
N PRO A 53 -12.75 1.30 0.37
CA PRO A 53 -11.96 1.17 -0.86
C PRO A 53 -12.12 2.36 -1.83
N ARG A 54 -13.28 3.02 -1.83
CA ARG A 54 -13.52 4.23 -2.64
C ARG A 54 -12.71 5.40 -2.12
N GLU A 55 -12.79 5.68 -0.82
CA GLU A 55 -12.03 6.78 -0.21
C GLU A 55 -10.52 6.57 -0.34
N LEU A 56 -10.04 5.33 -0.19
CA LEU A 56 -8.63 5.01 -0.42
C LEU A 56 -8.21 5.32 -1.86
N ARG A 57 -9.04 4.96 -2.85
CA ARG A 57 -8.81 5.29 -4.26
C ARG A 57 -8.78 6.78 -4.51
N ASP A 58 -9.70 7.52 -3.90
CA ASP A 58 -9.77 8.96 -4.06
C ASP A 58 -8.54 9.62 -3.40
N LEU A 59 -8.10 9.13 -2.23
CA LEU A 59 -6.86 9.56 -1.57
C LEU A 59 -5.63 9.33 -2.44
N THR A 60 -5.37 8.10 -2.89
CA THR A 60 -4.17 7.82 -3.69
C THR A 60 -4.19 8.56 -5.02
N SER A 61 -5.37 8.72 -5.64
CA SER A 61 -5.52 9.45 -6.90
C SER A 61 -5.22 10.94 -6.72
N LEU A 62 -5.74 11.58 -5.66
CA LEU A 62 -5.50 12.99 -5.38
C LEU A 62 -4.04 13.23 -5.00
N VAL A 63 -3.46 12.39 -4.14
CA VAL A 63 -2.04 12.48 -3.79
C VAL A 63 -1.16 12.34 -5.04
N ALA A 64 -1.41 11.32 -5.88
CA ALA A 64 -0.61 11.10 -7.08
C ALA A 64 -0.73 12.23 -8.11
N SER A 65 -1.88 12.90 -8.22
CA SER A 65 -2.10 13.97 -9.20
C SER A 65 -1.68 15.34 -8.68
N GLU A 66 -2.18 15.75 -7.52
CA GLU A 66 -1.99 17.10 -6.98
C GLU A 66 -0.59 17.28 -6.36
N LEU A 67 0.05 16.20 -5.90
CA LEU A 67 1.40 16.24 -5.32
C LEU A 67 2.46 15.65 -6.25
N THR A 68 2.22 15.59 -7.56
CA THR A 68 3.16 15.00 -8.54
C THR A 68 4.59 15.54 -8.36
N GLY A 69 4.77 16.86 -8.35
CA GLY A 69 6.09 17.49 -8.22
C GLY A 69 6.82 17.08 -6.93
N PRO A 70 6.23 17.35 -5.74
CA PRO A 70 6.80 16.92 -4.47
C PRO A 70 7.08 15.42 -4.37
N LEU A 71 6.22 14.56 -4.95
CA LEU A 71 6.46 13.11 -4.99
C LEU A 71 7.67 12.75 -5.85
N LEU A 72 7.90 13.45 -6.97
CA LEU A 72 9.08 13.26 -7.81
C LEU A 72 10.38 13.71 -7.13
N ASP A 73 10.32 14.66 -6.20
CA ASP A 73 11.48 15.07 -5.40
C ASP A 73 11.85 14.02 -4.34
N VAL A 74 10.88 13.19 -3.92
CA VAL A 74 11.07 12.14 -2.90
C VAL A 74 11.39 10.78 -3.52
N VAL A 75 10.83 10.47 -4.69
CA VAL A 75 10.98 9.15 -5.32
C VAL A 75 12.45 8.87 -5.66
N ARG A 76 12.88 7.63 -5.41
CA ARG A 76 14.18 7.14 -5.86
C ARG A 76 14.01 5.89 -6.69
N ILE A 77 14.80 5.73 -7.73
CA ILE A 77 14.90 4.49 -8.50
C ILE A 77 16.16 3.75 -8.05
N ASP A 78 16.00 2.46 -7.79
CA ASP A 78 17.09 1.53 -7.49
C ASP A 78 16.86 0.28 -8.33
N ASP A 79 17.83 -0.05 -9.19
CA ASP A 79 17.71 -1.15 -10.15
C ASP A 79 17.90 -2.52 -9.48
N GLU A 80 18.57 -2.57 -8.33
CA GLU A 80 18.85 -3.80 -7.60
C GLU A 80 17.72 -4.16 -6.64
N GLN A 81 17.14 -3.15 -5.99
CA GLN A 81 16.11 -3.35 -4.97
C GLN A 81 14.92 -2.43 -5.18
N ARG A 82 13.73 -2.96 -4.93
CA ARG A 82 12.51 -2.15 -4.95
C ARG A 82 12.57 -1.09 -3.84
N TRP A 83 12.37 0.18 -4.21
CA TRP A 83 12.39 1.29 -3.27
C TRP A 83 10.97 1.70 -2.82
N TRP A 84 10.87 2.16 -1.58
CA TRP A 84 9.63 2.66 -1.00
C TRP A 84 9.89 3.67 0.13
N ALA A 85 8.91 4.55 0.37
CA ALA A 85 8.90 5.49 1.49
C ALA A 85 7.47 5.66 2.04
N LYS A 86 7.37 5.78 3.37
CA LYS A 86 6.11 6.17 4.02
C LYS A 86 5.86 7.64 3.72
N LEU A 87 4.69 7.97 3.19
CA LEU A 87 4.25 9.35 2.98
C LEU A 87 3.46 9.88 4.16
N GLY A 88 2.65 9.03 4.78
CA GLY A 88 1.96 9.38 6.01
C GLY A 88 1.34 8.19 6.73
N LEU A 89 1.11 8.36 8.03
CA LEU A 89 0.50 7.37 8.91
C LEU A 89 -0.38 8.06 9.93
N THR A 90 -1.57 7.49 10.14
CA THR A 90 -2.55 7.88 11.16
C THR A 90 -3.07 6.61 11.85
N ALA A 91 -3.96 6.76 12.82
CA ALA A 91 -4.70 5.63 13.38
C ALA A 91 -5.57 4.87 12.35
N GLY A 92 -5.93 5.51 11.23
CA GLY A 92 -6.90 4.97 10.26
C GLY A 92 -6.34 4.53 8.91
N VAL A 93 -5.20 5.08 8.49
CA VAL A 93 -4.60 4.82 7.17
C VAL A 93 -3.08 4.95 7.20
N GLU A 94 -2.42 4.11 6.42
CA GLU A 94 -1.01 4.24 6.05
C GLU A 94 -0.91 4.52 4.55
N LEU A 95 -0.04 5.45 4.17
CA LEU A 95 0.15 5.95 2.81
C LEU A 95 1.63 5.81 2.43
N TRP A 96 1.89 5.27 1.25
CA TRP A 96 3.23 4.87 0.80
C TRP A 96 3.49 5.31 -0.64
N LEU A 97 4.75 5.64 -0.95
CA LEU A 97 5.27 5.82 -2.30
C LEU A 97 6.20 4.66 -2.63
N LEU A 98 5.96 3.99 -3.74
CA LEU A 98 6.76 2.86 -4.21
C LEU A 98 7.30 3.17 -5.61
N SER A 99 8.52 2.72 -5.90
CA SER A 99 9.08 2.76 -7.25
C SER A 99 9.58 1.39 -7.69
N TRP A 100 9.65 1.20 -9.01
CA TRP A 100 9.86 -0.08 -9.65
C TRP A 100 10.71 0.11 -10.91
N ALA A 101 11.94 -0.39 -10.88
CA ALA A 101 12.76 -0.52 -12.08
C ALA A 101 12.16 -1.60 -13.02
N PRO A 102 12.52 -1.63 -14.32
CA PRO A 102 12.06 -2.65 -15.26
C PRO A 102 12.26 -4.08 -14.71
N GLY A 103 11.19 -4.88 -14.76
CA GLY A 103 11.21 -6.27 -14.28
C GLY A 103 11.00 -6.44 -12.77
N GLN A 104 11.07 -5.36 -11.98
CA GLN A 104 10.80 -5.44 -10.54
C GLN A 104 9.30 -5.65 -10.24
N GLY A 105 9.02 -6.23 -9.08
CA GLY A 105 7.67 -6.46 -8.61
C GLY A 105 7.64 -7.02 -7.19
N THR A 106 6.45 -7.41 -6.77
CA THR A 106 6.24 -8.10 -5.48
C THR A 106 6.16 -9.61 -5.67
N GLN A 107 6.31 -10.35 -4.58
CA GLN A 107 5.74 -11.69 -4.46
C GLN A 107 4.20 -11.60 -4.34
N PRO A 108 3.45 -12.66 -4.65
CA PRO A 108 2.03 -12.75 -4.32
C PRO A 108 1.78 -12.50 -2.83
N HIS A 109 0.85 -11.61 -2.48
CA HIS A 109 0.56 -11.28 -1.09
C HIS A 109 -0.86 -10.76 -0.85
N ASP A 110 -1.29 -10.81 0.40
CA ASP A 110 -2.45 -10.06 0.90
C ASP A 110 -2.08 -9.08 2.03
N HIS A 111 -3.05 -8.29 2.46
CA HIS A 111 -2.84 -7.17 3.36
C HIS A 111 -3.39 -7.42 4.77
N GLY A 112 -3.42 -8.68 5.23
CA GLY A 112 -3.79 -9.00 6.62
C GLY A 112 -5.20 -8.59 7.03
N GLY A 113 -6.11 -8.31 6.08
CA GLY A 113 -7.47 -7.83 6.34
C GLY A 113 -7.67 -6.33 6.10
N ALA A 114 -6.63 -5.59 5.71
CA ALA A 114 -6.75 -4.21 5.28
C ALA A 114 -7.39 -4.13 3.88
N SER A 115 -8.29 -3.16 3.70
CA SER A 115 -8.63 -2.69 2.36
C SER A 115 -7.47 -1.85 1.84
N GLY A 116 -7.30 -1.78 0.52
CA GLY A 116 -6.18 -1.09 -0.07
C GLY A 116 -6.53 -0.33 -1.34
N SER A 117 -5.59 0.49 -1.76
CA SER A 117 -5.63 1.18 -3.03
C SER A 117 -4.22 1.45 -3.54
N PHE A 118 -4.07 1.55 -4.86
CA PHE A 118 -2.92 2.24 -5.43
C PHE A 118 -3.28 3.05 -6.68
N SER A 119 -2.46 4.07 -6.93
CA SER A 119 -2.52 4.95 -8.10
C SER A 119 -1.14 5.05 -8.76
N VAL A 120 -1.08 4.92 -10.09
CA VAL A 120 0.19 5.00 -10.82
C VAL A 120 0.58 6.46 -11.01
N LEU A 121 1.71 6.86 -10.41
CA LEU A 121 2.28 8.20 -10.51
C LEU A 121 2.96 8.43 -11.87
N PHE A 122 3.76 7.47 -12.32
CA PHE A 122 4.34 7.44 -13.67
C PHE A 122 4.66 6.01 -14.10
N GLY A 123 4.89 5.82 -15.41
CA GLY A 123 5.12 4.50 -16.00
C GLY A 123 3.83 3.68 -16.06
N ALA A 124 3.97 2.36 -15.94
CA ALA A 124 2.84 1.43 -15.95
C ALA A 124 3.12 0.20 -15.08
N LEU A 125 2.06 -0.38 -14.52
CA LEU A 125 2.12 -1.58 -13.68
C LEU A 125 1.14 -2.65 -14.19
N ARG A 126 1.54 -3.91 -14.08
CA ARG A 126 0.65 -5.06 -14.21
C ARG A 126 0.28 -5.58 -12.83
N GLU A 127 -1.01 -5.76 -12.59
CA GLU A 127 -1.54 -6.40 -11.39
C GLU A 127 -2.14 -7.75 -11.77
N ASP A 128 -1.65 -8.82 -11.15
CA ASP A 128 -2.35 -10.10 -11.09
C ASP A 128 -3.00 -10.22 -9.71
N TYR A 129 -4.31 -10.42 -9.65
CA TYR A 129 -5.05 -10.42 -8.38
C TYR A 129 -6.12 -11.50 -8.34
N ARG A 130 -6.53 -11.84 -7.11
CA ARG A 130 -7.72 -12.66 -6.88
C ARG A 130 -8.42 -12.26 -5.59
N TYR A 131 -9.69 -12.62 -5.51
CA TYR A 131 -10.43 -12.68 -4.25
C TYR A 131 -10.51 -14.14 -3.77
N PRO A 132 -10.84 -14.39 -2.48
CA PRO A 132 -10.91 -15.74 -1.94
C PRO A 132 -11.93 -16.58 -2.71
N ALA A 133 -11.55 -17.82 -3.05
CA ALA A 133 -12.31 -18.75 -3.91
C ALA A 133 -12.62 -18.22 -5.34
N GLY A 134 -12.13 -17.04 -5.72
CA GLY A 134 -12.28 -16.47 -7.06
C GLY A 134 -11.12 -16.82 -8.00
N PRO A 135 -11.30 -16.56 -9.31
CA PRO A 135 -10.25 -16.74 -10.31
C PRO A 135 -9.16 -15.68 -10.17
N ILE A 136 -7.95 -16.02 -10.63
CA ILE A 136 -6.89 -15.04 -10.86
C ILE A 136 -7.25 -14.20 -12.09
N ARG A 137 -7.08 -12.88 -11.99
CA ARG A 137 -7.33 -11.91 -13.04
C ARG A 137 -6.10 -11.03 -13.22
N THR A 138 -5.86 -10.60 -14.45
CA THR A 138 -4.77 -9.69 -14.81
C THR A 138 -5.34 -8.35 -15.23
N MET A 139 -4.72 -7.26 -14.78
CA MET A 139 -5.03 -5.89 -15.21
C MET A 139 -3.73 -5.13 -15.49
N HIS A 140 -3.80 -4.21 -16.45
CA HIS A 140 -2.75 -3.25 -16.73
C HIS A 140 -3.20 -1.87 -16.27
N HIS A 141 -2.30 -1.15 -15.61
CA HIS A 141 -2.54 0.15 -15.01
C HIS A 141 -1.50 1.12 -15.57
N ASP A 142 -1.94 2.04 -16.43
CA ASP A 142 -1.11 3.12 -16.95
C ASP A 142 -1.10 4.31 -15.97
N VAL A 143 -0.22 5.28 -16.21
CA VAL A 143 -0.17 6.54 -15.46
C VAL A 143 -1.57 7.15 -15.24
N GLY A 144 -1.84 7.59 -14.01
CA GLY A 144 -3.14 8.13 -13.59
C GLY A 144 -4.20 7.07 -13.27
N SER A 145 -3.99 5.81 -13.64
CA SER A 145 -4.89 4.71 -13.24
C SER A 145 -4.89 4.56 -11.72
N SER A 146 -6.09 4.36 -11.16
CA SER A 146 -6.29 4.25 -9.71
C SER A 146 -7.30 3.14 -9.40
N VAL A 147 -6.93 2.23 -8.49
CA VAL A 147 -7.76 1.10 -8.08
C VAL A 147 -7.96 1.10 -6.58
N GLY A 148 -9.18 0.87 -6.12
CA GLY A 148 -9.50 0.56 -4.72
C GLY A 148 -10.01 -0.87 -4.60
N PHE A 149 -9.64 -1.58 -3.54
CA PHE A 149 -10.01 -2.97 -3.32
C PHE A 149 -10.30 -3.28 -1.84
N GLY A 150 -11.18 -4.25 -1.63
CA GLY A 150 -11.57 -4.70 -0.29
C GLY A 150 -10.54 -5.65 0.34
N SER A 151 -10.76 -5.95 1.61
CA SER A 151 -9.84 -6.72 2.48
C SER A 151 -9.49 -8.14 2.04
N GLY A 152 -10.28 -8.73 1.13
CA GLY A 152 -10.02 -10.06 0.61
C GLY A 152 -9.10 -10.11 -0.60
N ARG A 153 -8.73 -8.97 -1.20
CA ARG A 153 -7.90 -9.01 -2.42
C ARG A 153 -6.44 -9.34 -2.06
N ALA A 154 -5.96 -10.44 -2.64
CA ALA A 154 -4.53 -10.73 -2.75
C ALA A 154 -4.05 -10.40 -4.16
N HIS A 155 -2.81 -9.93 -4.30
CA HIS A 155 -2.25 -9.59 -5.60
C HIS A 155 -0.73 -9.70 -5.70
N GLN A 156 -0.27 -9.59 -6.93
CA GLN A 156 1.11 -9.44 -7.32
C GLN A 156 1.21 -8.25 -8.28
N VAL A 157 2.03 -7.26 -7.95
CA VAL A 157 2.21 -6.06 -8.76
C VAL A 157 3.61 -6.09 -9.37
N ARG A 158 3.71 -5.83 -10.67
CA ARG A 158 4.98 -5.86 -11.44
C ARG A 158 5.08 -4.71 -12.41
N ASN A 159 6.28 -4.16 -12.54
CA ASN A 159 6.66 -3.37 -13.69
C ASN A 159 7.15 -4.30 -14.81
N VAL A 160 6.27 -4.62 -15.76
CA VAL A 160 6.58 -5.47 -16.93
C VAL A 160 7.01 -4.64 -18.15
N SER A 161 7.21 -3.34 -17.98
CA SER A 161 7.62 -2.42 -19.05
C SER A 161 9.14 -2.25 -19.10
N SER A 162 9.64 -1.55 -20.13
CA SER A 162 11.05 -1.19 -20.28
C SER A 162 11.41 0.16 -19.65
N VAL A 163 10.49 0.81 -18.93
CA VAL A 163 10.70 2.11 -18.28
C VAL A 163 10.40 2.01 -16.78
N ASN A 164 10.97 2.91 -15.99
CA ASN A 164 10.67 2.98 -14.56
C ASN A 164 9.20 3.32 -14.30
N SER A 165 8.67 2.85 -13.17
CA SER A 165 7.34 3.20 -12.69
C SER A 165 7.35 3.59 -11.21
N ALA A 166 6.38 4.38 -10.79
CA ALA A 166 6.09 4.64 -9.40
C ALA A 166 4.58 4.69 -9.14
N SER A 167 4.20 4.39 -7.90
CA SER A 167 2.81 4.34 -7.47
C SER A 167 2.64 4.79 -6.02
N VAL A 168 1.51 5.43 -5.74
CA VAL A 168 1.08 5.79 -4.39
C VAL A 168 0.11 4.72 -3.90
N HIS A 169 0.33 4.20 -2.70
CA HIS A 169 -0.46 3.11 -2.10
C HIS A 169 -1.05 3.56 -0.77
N ALA A 170 -2.28 3.12 -0.46
CA ALA A 170 -2.91 3.36 0.84
C ALA A 170 -3.60 2.12 1.39
N TYR A 171 -3.53 1.89 2.70
CA TYR A 171 -4.14 0.73 3.36
C TYR A 171 -4.87 1.11 4.65
N SER A 172 -6.00 0.45 4.91
CA SER A 172 -6.81 0.66 6.12
C SER A 172 -7.50 -0.63 6.60
N PRO A 173 -7.39 -1.02 7.89
CA PRO A 173 -6.58 -0.39 8.94
C PRO A 173 -5.08 -0.41 8.62
N PRO A 174 -4.28 0.50 9.19
CA PRO A 174 -2.85 0.58 8.93
C PRO A 174 -2.08 -0.49 9.70
N LEU A 175 -0.84 -0.75 9.27
CA LEU A 175 0.16 -1.57 9.96
C LEU A 175 -0.30 -3.02 10.19
N LEU A 176 -1.12 -3.57 9.30
CA LEU A 176 -1.48 -4.98 9.36
C LEU A 176 -0.38 -5.85 8.71
N PRO A 177 -0.05 -7.02 9.29
CA PRO A 177 0.96 -7.90 8.70
C PRO A 177 0.57 -8.37 7.29
N VAL A 178 1.49 -8.19 6.35
CA VAL A 178 1.38 -8.73 5.00
C VAL A 178 1.65 -10.23 5.02
N ARG A 179 0.85 -11.02 4.29
CA ARG A 179 1.07 -12.46 4.13
C ARG A 179 1.50 -12.75 2.71
N TYR A 180 2.61 -13.45 2.56
CA TYR A 180 3.18 -13.81 1.27
C TYR A 180 2.82 -15.25 0.89
N TYR A 181 2.66 -15.49 -0.40
CA TYR A 181 2.32 -16.77 -0.99
C TYR A 181 3.30 -17.13 -2.10
N ALA A 182 3.50 -18.42 -2.36
CA ALA A 182 4.30 -18.88 -3.48
C ALA A 182 3.58 -18.62 -4.81
N ASP A 183 2.28 -18.92 -4.87
CA ASP A 183 1.40 -18.57 -5.98
C ASP A 183 0.12 -17.89 -5.47
N LEU A 184 -0.52 -17.05 -6.30
CA LEU A 184 -1.84 -16.50 -5.96
C LEU A 184 -2.87 -17.62 -5.76
N ALA A 185 -2.75 -18.76 -6.43
CA ALA A 185 -3.58 -19.94 -6.25
C ALA A 185 -3.59 -20.47 -4.79
N ASP A 186 -2.53 -20.22 -4.03
CA ASP A 186 -2.36 -20.67 -2.64
C ASP A 186 -3.10 -19.79 -1.62
N VAL A 187 -3.67 -18.65 -2.05
CA VAL A 187 -4.46 -17.78 -1.17
C VAL A 187 -5.66 -18.56 -0.61
N PRO A 188 -5.85 -18.60 0.72
CA PRO A 188 -6.96 -19.32 1.34
C PRO A 188 -8.34 -18.88 0.83
N PRO A 189 -9.33 -19.79 0.82
CA PRO A 189 -10.69 -19.47 0.35
C PRO A 189 -11.46 -18.56 1.32
N VAL A 190 -10.93 -18.32 2.52
CA VAL A 190 -11.51 -17.43 3.52
C VAL A 190 -10.64 -16.18 3.63
N PRO A 191 -11.20 -14.96 3.46
CA PRO A 191 -10.44 -13.73 3.62
C PRO A 191 -9.90 -13.60 5.04
N PRO A 192 -8.75 -12.92 5.23
CA PRO A 192 -8.30 -12.54 6.57
C PRO A 192 -9.39 -11.71 7.26
N GLN A 193 -9.62 -12.00 8.55
CA GLN A 193 -10.54 -11.20 9.35
C GLN A 193 -9.93 -9.82 9.57
N ARG A 194 -10.69 -8.77 9.24
CA ARG A 194 -10.31 -7.41 9.57
C ARG A 194 -10.32 -7.27 11.10
N PRO A 195 -9.24 -6.78 11.72
CA PRO A 195 -9.23 -6.50 13.15
C PRO A 195 -10.35 -5.52 13.52
N HIS A 196 -10.93 -5.70 14.70
CA HIS A 196 -11.93 -4.77 15.20
C HIS A 196 -11.23 -3.44 15.55
N VAL A 197 -11.50 -2.39 14.78
CA VAL A 197 -11.10 -1.03 15.14
C VAL A 197 -12.16 -0.50 16.12
N PRO A 198 -11.78 -0.14 17.36
CA PRO A 198 -12.72 0.47 18.30
C PRO A 198 -13.32 1.73 17.67
N GLN A 199 -14.64 1.79 17.55
CA GLN A 199 -15.31 3.03 17.18
C GLN A 199 -15.28 3.97 18.38
N THR A 200 -14.72 5.17 18.23
CA THR A 200 -14.92 6.22 19.23
C THR A 200 -16.42 6.49 19.32
N PRO A 201 -17.06 6.39 20.50
CA PRO A 201 -18.47 6.72 20.62
C PRO A 201 -18.69 8.17 20.22
N ALA A 202 -19.75 8.42 19.43
CA ALA A 202 -20.14 9.77 19.07
C ALA A 202 -20.29 10.61 20.36
N PRO A 203 -19.84 11.88 20.38
CA PRO A 203 -20.04 12.73 21.54
C PRO A 203 -21.55 12.82 21.82
N HIS A 204 -21.95 12.48 23.05
CA HIS A 204 -23.32 12.66 23.49
C HIS A 204 -23.74 14.12 23.26
N PRO A 205 -24.90 14.38 22.64
CA PRO A 205 -25.41 15.74 22.57
C PRO A 205 -25.56 16.25 23.99
N LYS A 206 -24.94 17.39 24.29
CA LYS A 206 -25.17 18.10 25.55
C LYS A 206 -26.66 18.39 25.62
N GLU A 207 -27.36 17.81 26.60
CA GLU A 207 -28.70 18.28 26.93
C GLU A 207 -28.59 19.77 27.30
N LEU A 208 -29.28 20.61 26.54
CA LEU A 208 -29.50 22.00 26.87
C LEU A 208 -30.45 22.02 28.07
N GLY A 209 -29.86 22.19 29.27
CA GLY A 209 -30.59 22.55 30.49
C GLY A 209 -30.75 24.05 30.63
#